data_AF-A0A1I4WH09-F1
#
_entry.id   AF-A0A1I4WH09-F1
#
_cell.length_a   1.000
_cell.length_b   1.000
_cell.length_c   1.000
_cell.angle_alpha   90.00
_cell.angle_beta   90.00
_cell.angle_gamma   90.00
#
_symmetry.space_group_name_H-M   'P 1'
#
loop_
_entity.id
_entity.type
_entity.pdbx_description
1 polymer ?
#
loop_
_entity_poly.entity_id
_entity_poly.type
_entity_poly.pdbx_seq_one_letter_code
_entity_poly.pdbx_strand_id
1 'polypeptide(L)' 'MTHTDEVIEAVENALARNIIREMNILLYELSEDANLTREFRFEQQHRLRLAVFRHSTEKKELAEQRRKWLTQGGIIC' A
#
# COMPACT_ATOMS: atom_id res chain seq x y z
N MET A 1 -18.28 11.41 14.43
CA MET A 1 -17.58 10.59 13.41
C MET A 1 -17.92 9.14 13.75
N THR A 2 -18.31 8.35 12.77
CA THR A 2 -18.50 6.92 12.98
C THR A 2 -17.13 6.26 12.91
N HIS A 3 -16.89 5.21 13.70
CA HIS A 3 -15.65 4.42 13.68
C HIS A 3 -15.22 4.02 12.25
N THR A 4 -16.22 3.78 11.40
CA THR A 4 -16.08 3.49 9.97
C THR A 4 -15.40 4.62 9.18
N ASP A 5 -15.71 5.87 9.51
CA ASP A 5 -15.18 7.08 8.85
C ASP A 5 -13.71 7.30 9.23
N GLU A 6 -13.36 7.08 10.50
CA GLU A 6 -11.98 7.15 11.01
C GLU A 6 -11.07 6.11 10.33
N VAL A 7 -11.59 4.90 10.13
CA VAL A 7 -10.89 3.84 9.40
C VAL A 7 -10.68 4.21 7.93
N ILE A 8 -11.66 4.83 7.27
CA ILE A 8 -11.52 5.28 5.87
C ILE A 8 -10.42 6.33 5.77
N GLU A 9 -10.44 7.34 6.64
CA GLU A 9 -9.44 8.42 6.65
C GLU A 9 -8.04 7.87 6.90
N ALA A 10 -7.89 6.91 7.83
CA ALA A 10 -6.61 6.25 8.09
C ALA A 10 -6.11 5.44 6.87
N VAL A 11 -6.99 4.72 6.18
CA VAL A 11 -6.66 3.97 4.95
C VAL A 11 -6.26 4.94 3.83
N GLU A 12 -7.00 6.02 3.62
CA GLU A 12 -6.66 7.03 2.60
C GLU A 12 -5.34 7.74 2.91
N ASN A 13 -5.07 8.07 4.18
CA ASN A 13 -3.81 8.66 4.60
C ASN A 13 -2.63 7.69 4.38
N ALA A 14 -2.80 6.40 4.67
CA ALA A 14 -1.76 5.39 4.40
C ALA A 14 -1.55 5.15 2.90
N LEU A 15 -2.60 5.24 2.09
CA LEU A 15 -2.52 5.21 0.63
C LEU A 15 -1.76 6.43 0.08
N ALA A 16 -2.04 7.62 0.61
CA ALA A 16 -1.39 8.87 0.24
C ALA A 16 0.10 8.88 0.63
N ARG A 17 0.43 8.38 1.83
CA ARG A 17 1.82 8.23 2.30
C ARG A 17 2.56 7.12 1.58
N ASN A 18 1.83 6.14 1.04
CA ASN A 18 2.34 5.07 0.20
C ASN A 18 3.37 4.17 0.91
N ILE A 19 3.23 3.99 2.23
CA ILE A 19 4.14 3.21 3.07
C ILE A 19 3.56 1.82 3.32
N ILE A 20 4.14 0.79 2.69
CA ILE A 20 3.70 -0.62 2.86
C ILE A 20 3.62 -1.04 4.33
N ARG A 21 4.52 -0.53 5.18
CA ARG A 21 4.53 -0.82 6.62
C ARG A 21 3.28 -0.30 7.31
N GLU A 22 2.88 0.94 7.06
CA GLU A 22 1.65 1.52 7.62
C GLU A 22 0.41 0.80 7.09
N MET A 23 0.42 0.43 5.80
CA MET A 23 -0.68 -0.35 5.20
C MET A 23 -0.83 -1.75 5.82
N ASN A 24 0.27 -2.42 6.19
CA ASN A 24 0.21 -3.73 6.86
C ASN A 24 -0.22 -3.61 8.32
N ILE A 25 0.16 -2.54 9.01
CA ILE A 25 -0.31 -2.25 10.38
C ILE A 25 -1.82 -1.99 10.35
N LEU A 26 -2.31 -1.17 9.42
CA LEU A 26 -3.75 -0.93 9.23
C LEU A 26 -4.51 -2.20 8.90
N LEU A 27 -3.97 -3.08 8.05
CA LEU A 27 -4.57 -4.39 7.76
C LEU A 27 -4.76 -5.24 9.03
N TYR A 28 -3.80 -5.17 9.96
CA TYR A 28 -3.84 -5.89 11.23
C TYR A 28 -4.86 -5.27 12.19
N GLU A 29 -4.84 -3.94 12.36
CA GLU A 29 -5.81 -3.21 13.19
C GLU A 29 -7.24 -3.46 12.71
N LEU A 30 -7.51 -3.31 11.40
CA LEU A 30 -8.78 -3.67 10.77
C LEU A 30 -9.19 -5.12 11.05
N SER A 31 -8.23 -6.03 11.17
CA SER A 31 -8.49 -7.45 11.44
C SER A 31 -8.92 -7.71 12.88
N GLU A 32 -8.39 -6.95 13.84
CA GLU A 32 -8.78 -7.02 15.27
C GLU A 32 -10.09 -6.28 15.56
N ASP A 33 -10.51 -5.41 14.65
CA ASP A 33 -11.61 -4.49 14.89
C ASP A 33 -13.01 -5.13 14.78
N ALA A 34 -13.44 -5.76 15.87
CA ALA A 34 -14.73 -6.48 15.98
C ALA A 34 -15.98 -5.59 15.82
N ASN A 35 -15.83 -4.26 15.86
CA ASN A 35 -16.94 -3.32 15.69
C ASN A 35 -17.34 -3.10 14.22
N LEU A 36 -16.50 -3.48 13.26
CA LEU A 36 -16.83 -3.36 11.84
C LEU A 36 -17.53 -4.60 11.30
N THR A 37 -18.53 -4.36 10.44
CA THR A 37 -19.18 -5.41 9.64
C THR A 37 -18.13 -6.13 8.80
N ARG A 38 -18.24 -7.46 8.74
CA ARG A 38 -17.29 -8.34 8.03
C ARG A 38 -17.07 -7.91 6.58
N GLU A 39 -18.13 -7.48 5.90
CA GLU A 39 -18.11 -7.02 4.51
C GLU A 39 -17.27 -5.74 4.35
N PHE A 40 -17.51 -4.74 5.20
CA PHE A 40 -16.77 -3.48 5.16
C PHE A 40 -15.28 -3.70 5.44
N ARG A 41 -14.96 -4.51 6.46
CA ARG A 41 -13.58 -4.90 6.77
C ARG A 41 -12.90 -5.56 5.56
N PHE A 42 -13.60 -6.48 4.90
CA PHE A 42 -13.07 -7.20 3.75
C PHE A 42 -12.81 -6.26 2.55
N GLU A 43 -13.69 -5.29 2.32
CA GLU A 43 -13.53 -4.28 1.27
C GLU A 43 -12.29 -3.41 1.52
N GLN A 44 -12.12 -2.89 2.73
CA GLN A 44 -10.95 -2.06 3.06
C GLN A 44 -9.64 -2.88 3.00
N GLN A 45 -9.66 -4.14 3.47
CA GLN A 45 -8.51 -5.03 3.35
C GLN A 45 -8.17 -5.37 1.90
N HIS A 46 -9.18 -5.49 1.02
CA HIS A 46 -8.97 -5.73 -0.40
C HIS A 46 -8.33 -4.51 -1.08
N ARG A 47 -8.83 -3.29 -0.78
CA ARG A 47 -8.24 -2.03 -1.26
C ARG A 47 -6.77 -1.88 -0.84
N LEU A 48 -6.45 -2.12 0.43
CA LEU A 48 -5.08 -2.08 0.95
C LEU A 48 -4.16 -3.07 0.21
N ARG A 49 -4.62 -4.32 0.02
CA ARG A 49 -3.85 -5.34 -0.72
C ARG A 49 -3.59 -4.96 -2.17
N LEU A 50 -4.60 -4.44 -2.87
CA LEU A 50 -4.43 -3.95 -4.25
C LEU A 50 -3.42 -2.82 -4.33
N ALA A 51 -3.45 -1.88 -3.38
CA ALA A 51 -2.53 -0.76 -3.37
C ALA A 51 -1.09 -1.18 -3.01
N VAL A 52 -0.89 -2.11 -2.07
CA VAL A 52 0.42 -2.72 -1.80
C VAL A 52 0.95 -3.47 -3.03
N PHE A 53 0.08 -4.18 -3.75
CA PHE A 53 0.45 -4.87 -4.98
C PHE A 53 0.89 -3.89 -6.06
N ARG A 54 0.09 -2.85 -6.36
CA ARG A 54 0.44 -1.79 -7.33
C ARG A 54 1.78 -1.13 -7.01
N HIS A 55 2.02 -0.80 -5.75
CA HIS A 55 3.29 -0.22 -5.32
C HIS A 55 4.48 -1.18 -5.53
N SER A 56 4.30 -2.47 -5.28
CA SER A 56 5.35 -3.47 -5.52
C SER A 56 5.70 -3.59 -7.01
N THR A 57 4.72 -3.44 -7.90
CA THR A 57 4.94 -3.38 -9.35
C THR A 57 5.62 -2.09 -9.79
N GLU A 58 5.19 -0.93 -9.28
CA GLU A 58 5.83 0.37 -9.56
C GLU A 58 7.30 0.41 -9.10
N LYS A 59 7.60 -0.13 -7.91
CA LYS A 59 8.99 -0.24 -7.44
C LYS A 59 9.83 -1.20 -8.28
N LYS A 60 9.26 -2.32 -8.75
CA LYS A 60 9.96 -3.22 -9.66
C LYS A 60 10.28 -2.52 -10.99
N GLU A 61 9.32 -1.81 -11.56
CA GLU A 61 9.52 -1.09 -12.81
C GLU A 61 10.54 0.04 -12.68
N LEU A 62 10.53 0.79 -11.57
CA LEU A 62 11.52 1.82 -11.28
C LEU A 62 12.92 1.22 -11.03
N ALA A 63 13.00 0.07 -10.36
CA ALA A 63 14.26 -0.66 -10.15
C ALA A 63 14.81 -1.26 -11.46
N GLU A 64 13.94 -1.74 -12.34
CA GLU A 64 14.30 -2.21 -13.68
C GLU A 64 14.77 -1.06 -14.59
N GLN A 65 14.11 0.10 -14.54
CA GLN A 65 14.57 1.30 -15.24
C GLN A 65 15.94 1.79 -14.71
N ARG A 66 16.18 1.77 -13.39
CA ARG A 66 17.50 2.05 -12.82
C ARG A 66 18.56 1.04 -13.28
N ARG A 67 18.22 -0.25 -13.33
CA ARG A 67 19.13 -1.28 -13.85
C ARG A 67 19.50 -1.04 -15.32
N LYS A 68 18.52 -0.67 -16.16
CA LYS A 68 18.77 -0.33 -17.56
C LYS A 68 19.64 0.93 -17.71
N TRP A 69 19.44 1.95 -16.88
CA TRP A 69 20.31 3.14 -16.87
C TRP A 69 21.75 2.81 -16.45
N LEU A 70 21.94 1.94 -15.46
CA LEU A 70 23.26 1.51 -15.00
C LEU A 70 24.00 0.65 -16.03
N THR A 71 23.31 -0.18 -16.82
CA THR A 71 23.92 -0.94 -17.93
C THR A 71 24.12 -0.13 -19.19
N GLN A 72 23.39 0.98 -19.38
CA GLN A 72 23.55 1.88 -20.53
C GLN A 72 24.58 3.00 -20.28
N GLY A 73 24.86 3.34 -19.01
CA GLY A 73 25.92 4.27 -18.58
C GLY A 73 27.33 3.65 -18.48
N GLY A 74 27.52 2.44 -19.03
CA GLY A 74 28.81 1.75 -19.08
C GLY A 74 29.69 2.21 -20.25
N ILE A 75 30.08 3.49 -20.26
CA ILE A 75 31.33 3.94 -20.90
C ILE A 75 32.04 4.78 -19.84
N ILE A 76 32.70 4.10 -18.92
CA ILE A 76 33.86 4.68 -18.25
C ILE A 76 35.06 4.09 -18.99
N CYS A 77 35.66 4.96 -19.81
CA CYS A 77 36.80 4.74 -20.72
C CYS A 77 36.49 4.08 -22.07
#